data_AF-A0A550CQV0-F1
#
_entry.id   AF-A0A550CQV0-F1
#
_cell.length_a   1.000
_cell.length_b   1.000
_cell.length_c   1.000
_cell.angle_alpha   90.00
_cell.angle_beta   90.00
_cell.angle_gamma   90.00
#
_symmetry.space_group_name_H-M   'P 1'
#
loop_
_entity.id
_entity.type
_entity.pdbx_description
1 polymer ?
#
loop_
_entity_poly.entity_id
_entity_poly.type
_entity_poly.pdbx_seq_one_letter_code
_entity_poly.pdbx_strand_id
1 'polypeptide(L)'
;MPAPPFIAGNPSSIAAYRSRLVALRASYNDLPLAEGMAFDLVLKSPPRSPSAAGVRPLQMSPAQFDVKSRFALTKPLQIGFGHQSQVWMAQSPDQKASLVLKFIIPSYMEPPSIHLEANHVRQGLYLHPANAVEYASAAYEKLPELQGSSLPYFYGAHDILMPWGETAYILAMEYIAGPSLADLQEVIESKDSTSKYCDFGVYRGLYDKALDAVFAAHARDVYHIDIRGRNILIDEEHNLPVLIDWRNVTVQWVTGPPGVEVTKPFLMQECQDMQKLMFTFFDSKRHNERLVKYVKNELPHVWEEYMT
;
A
#
# COMPACT_ATOMS: atom_id res chain seq x y z
N MET A 1 13.50 -16.06 8.27
CA MET A 1 13.34 -14.66 8.73
C MET A 1 14.52 -14.25 9.58
N PRO A 2 15.01 -13.00 9.46
CA PRO A 2 16.00 -12.46 10.38
C PRO A 2 15.46 -12.47 11.82
N ALA A 3 16.35 -12.56 12.80
CA ALA A 3 15.96 -12.49 14.20
C ALA A 3 15.33 -11.11 14.50
N PRO A 4 14.26 -11.04 15.34
CA PRO A 4 13.69 -9.76 15.74
C PRO A 4 14.74 -8.85 16.39
N PRO A 5 14.66 -7.52 16.19
CA PRO A 5 15.66 -6.59 16.70
C PRO A 5 15.61 -6.40 18.23
N PHE A 6 14.60 -6.96 18.90
CA PHE A 6 14.44 -7.01 20.35
C PHE A 6 13.57 -8.21 20.75
N ILE A 7 13.55 -8.55 22.04
CA ILE A 7 12.71 -9.62 22.61
C ILE A 7 11.45 -8.99 23.23
N ALA A 8 10.28 -9.28 22.68
CA ALA A 8 9.00 -8.82 23.24
C ALA A 8 8.78 -9.42 24.65
N GLY A 9 8.22 -8.64 25.58
CA GLY A 9 8.11 -8.98 27.00
C GLY A 9 9.41 -8.81 27.80
N ASN A 10 10.50 -8.33 27.18
CA ASN A 10 11.75 -7.97 27.87
C ASN A 10 11.98 -6.46 27.83
N PRO A 11 11.61 -5.71 28.90
CA PRO A 11 11.71 -4.24 28.92
C PRO A 11 13.12 -3.71 28.64
N SER A 12 14.17 -4.39 29.11
CA SER A 12 15.57 -3.97 28.90
C SER A 12 15.98 -4.11 27.43
N SER A 13 15.60 -5.21 26.78
CA SER A 13 15.84 -5.42 25.34
C SER A 13 15.11 -4.36 24.50
N ILE A 14 13.85 -4.07 24.84
CA ILE A 14 13.05 -3.04 24.17
C ILE A 14 13.65 -1.65 24.39
N ALA A 15 14.05 -1.31 25.62
CA ALA A 15 14.65 -0.02 25.94
C ALA A 15 15.98 0.21 25.19
N ALA A 16 16.82 -0.82 25.07
CA ALA A 16 18.05 -0.78 24.29
C ALA A 16 17.75 -0.52 22.80
N TYR A 17 16.78 -1.23 22.22
CA TYR A 17 16.35 -1.01 20.84
C TYR A 17 15.79 0.39 20.62
N ARG A 18 14.91 0.89 21.50
CA ARG A 18 14.39 2.26 21.44
C ARG A 18 15.50 3.30 21.48
N SER A 19 16.47 3.12 22.37
CA SER A 19 17.62 4.03 22.49
C SER A 19 18.42 4.08 21.19
N ARG A 20 18.63 2.92 20.55
CA ARG A 20 19.24 2.84 19.22
C ARG A 20 18.41 3.57 18.16
N LEU A 21 17.09 3.38 18.11
CA LEU A 21 16.22 4.09 17.15
C LEU A 21 16.28 5.60 17.33
N VAL A 22 16.33 6.10 18.57
CA VAL A 22 16.47 7.54 18.86
C VAL A 22 17.81 8.07 18.35
N ALA A 23 18.91 7.36 18.57
CA ALA A 23 20.23 7.75 18.06
C ALA A 23 20.29 7.77 16.52
N LEU A 24 19.69 6.77 15.87
CA LEU A 24 19.59 6.71 14.41
C LEU A 24 18.70 7.84 13.87
N ARG A 25 17.58 8.16 14.54
CA ARG A 25 16.72 9.29 14.17
C ARG A 25 17.43 10.63 14.28
N ALA A 26 18.26 10.82 15.30
CA ALA A 26 19.10 12.02 15.39
C ALA A 26 20.04 12.12 14.18
N SER A 27 20.70 11.03 13.82
CA SER A 27 21.60 10.97 12.65
C SER A 27 20.85 11.16 11.33
N TYR A 28 19.61 10.67 11.22
CA TYR A 28 18.73 10.92 10.07
C TYR A 28 18.43 12.41 9.90
N ASN A 29 18.18 13.13 10.99
CA ASN A 29 17.86 14.57 10.92
C ASN A 29 19.03 15.39 10.36
N ASP A 30 20.27 14.91 10.53
CA ASP A 30 21.46 15.56 9.97
C ASP A 30 21.61 15.31 8.45
N LEU A 31 21.10 14.18 7.95
CA LEU A 31 21.19 13.79 6.55
C LEU A 31 19.92 13.04 6.09
N PRO A 32 18.78 13.75 5.98
CA PRO A 32 17.51 13.11 5.64
C PRO A 32 17.49 12.65 4.18
N LEU A 33 16.51 11.81 3.83
CA LEU A 33 16.21 11.55 2.42
C LEU A 33 15.95 12.87 1.70
N ALA A 34 16.62 13.07 0.57
CA ALA A 34 16.56 14.29 -0.20
C ALA A 34 16.55 14.00 -1.70
N GLU A 35 16.05 14.97 -2.47
CA GLU A 35 16.15 14.97 -3.93
C GLU A 35 17.62 14.81 -4.36
N GLY A 36 17.84 14.03 -5.43
CA GLY A 36 19.16 13.70 -5.95
C GLY A 36 19.86 12.53 -5.26
N MET A 37 19.43 12.09 -4.06
CA MET A 37 19.92 10.85 -3.48
C MET A 37 19.61 9.68 -4.39
N ALA A 38 20.55 8.76 -4.57
CA ALA A 38 20.41 7.68 -5.54
C ALA A 38 20.69 6.31 -4.93
N PHE A 39 19.90 5.34 -5.37
CA PHE A 39 19.92 3.96 -4.89
C PHE A 39 20.11 3.02 -6.06
N ASP A 40 20.97 2.01 -5.88
CA ASP A 40 21.11 0.97 -6.88
C ASP A 40 20.18 -0.20 -6.54
N LEU A 41 19.27 -0.54 -7.45
CA LEU A 41 18.23 -1.55 -7.27
C LEU A 41 18.31 -2.60 -8.39
N VAL A 42 17.91 -3.83 -8.09
CA VAL A 42 17.74 -4.92 -9.07
C VAL A 42 16.26 -5.20 -9.23
N LEU A 43 15.61 -4.50 -10.15
CA LEU A 43 14.15 -4.58 -10.32
C LEU A 43 13.75 -5.93 -10.90
N LYS A 44 12.80 -6.62 -10.28
CA LYS A 44 12.23 -7.86 -10.80
C LYS A 44 11.25 -7.54 -11.93
N SER A 45 11.24 -8.39 -12.96
CA SER A 45 10.16 -8.33 -13.94
C SER A 45 8.83 -8.64 -13.26
N PRO A 46 7.80 -7.80 -13.41
CA PRO A 46 6.47 -8.16 -12.92
C PRO A 46 5.93 -9.37 -13.69
N PRO A 47 5.00 -10.12 -13.08
CA PRO A 47 4.35 -11.25 -13.73
C PRO A 47 3.65 -10.79 -15.01
N ARG A 48 3.79 -11.57 -16.08
CA ARG A 48 3.09 -11.29 -17.34
C ARG A 48 1.62 -11.65 -17.16
N SER A 49 0.77 -10.63 -16.99
CA SER A 49 -0.67 -10.83 -17.05
C SER A 49 -1.08 -11.07 -18.51
N PRO A 50 -1.75 -12.19 -18.82
CA PRO A 50 -2.16 -12.50 -20.19
C PRO A 50 -3.25 -11.51 -20.64
N SER A 51 -2.87 -10.48 -21.40
CA SER A 51 -3.74 -9.61 -22.23
C SER A 51 -5.10 -9.22 -21.63
N ALA A 52 -5.20 -9.06 -20.31
CA ALA A 52 -6.45 -8.66 -19.69
C ALA A 52 -6.77 -7.23 -20.16
N ALA A 53 -8.01 -7.01 -20.59
CA ALA A 53 -8.46 -5.68 -21.00
C ALA A 53 -8.26 -4.71 -19.82
N GLY A 54 -7.64 -3.56 -20.08
CA GLY A 54 -7.39 -2.55 -19.05
C GLY A 54 -6.11 -2.72 -18.23
N VAL A 55 -5.15 -3.52 -18.70
CA VAL A 55 -3.79 -3.51 -18.13
C VAL A 55 -2.97 -2.37 -18.77
N ARG A 56 -2.41 -1.50 -17.95
CA ARG A 56 -1.48 -0.44 -18.37
C ARG A 56 -0.22 -1.04 -18.98
N PRO A 57 0.41 -0.38 -19.96
CA PRO A 57 1.70 -0.83 -20.48
C PRO A 57 2.79 -0.70 -19.41
N LEU A 58 3.76 -1.62 -19.43
CA LEU A 58 4.97 -1.48 -18.62
C LEU A 58 5.74 -0.22 -19.04
N GLN A 59 6.00 0.66 -18.08
CA GLN A 59 6.81 1.87 -18.29
C GLN A 59 8.30 1.54 -18.48
N MET A 60 8.75 0.36 -18.04
CA MET A 60 10.13 -0.09 -18.12
C MET A 60 10.35 -1.11 -19.23
N SER A 61 11.49 -1.01 -19.90
CA SER A 61 11.88 -1.97 -20.93
C SER A 61 12.30 -3.31 -20.29
N PRO A 62 12.05 -4.46 -20.95
CA PRO A 62 12.46 -5.76 -20.43
C PRO A 62 13.96 -5.87 -20.11
N ALA A 63 14.81 -5.10 -20.80
CA ALA A 63 16.26 -5.08 -20.59
C ALA A 63 16.69 -4.41 -19.26
N GLN A 64 15.79 -3.71 -18.58
CA GLN A 64 16.07 -3.06 -17.29
C GLN A 64 15.77 -3.96 -16.09
N PHE A 65 15.05 -5.07 -16.30
CA PHE A 65 14.76 -6.03 -15.23
C PHE A 65 15.96 -6.97 -15.01
N ASP A 66 16.10 -7.42 -13.77
CA ASP A 66 17.17 -8.31 -13.30
C ASP A 66 18.59 -7.75 -13.50
N VAL A 67 18.69 -6.45 -13.78
CA VAL A 67 19.95 -5.71 -13.93
C VAL A 67 20.03 -4.64 -12.85
N LYS A 68 21.19 -4.54 -12.19
CA LYS A 68 21.46 -3.50 -11.20
C LYS A 68 21.44 -2.12 -11.88
N SER A 69 20.44 -1.32 -11.55
CA SER A 69 20.20 0.01 -12.12
C SER A 69 20.14 1.05 -11.02
N ARG A 70 20.64 2.25 -11.30
CA ARG A 70 20.64 3.37 -10.35
C ARG A 70 19.39 4.21 -10.53
N PHE A 71 18.73 4.62 -9.44
CA PHE A 71 17.56 5.49 -9.46
C PHE A 71 17.77 6.65 -8.50
N ALA A 72 17.58 7.88 -8.98
CA ALA A 72 17.69 9.09 -8.17
C ALA A 72 16.30 9.55 -7.71
N LEU A 73 16.18 9.95 -6.44
CA LEU A 73 14.96 10.56 -5.91
C LEU A 73 14.73 11.92 -6.55
N THR A 74 13.52 12.15 -7.05
CA THR A 74 13.18 13.39 -7.76
C THR A 74 12.12 14.20 -7.04
N LYS A 75 11.14 13.55 -6.39
CA LYS A 75 10.04 14.26 -5.75
C LYS A 75 9.53 13.48 -4.53
N PRO A 76 9.38 14.13 -3.36
CA PRO A 76 8.68 13.51 -2.24
C PRO A 76 7.18 13.42 -2.57
N LEU A 77 6.60 12.24 -2.41
CA LEU A 77 5.16 11.99 -2.55
C LEU A 77 4.47 11.91 -1.18
N GLN A 78 5.18 11.38 -0.18
CA GLN A 78 4.74 11.36 1.22
C GLN A 78 5.96 11.42 2.14
N ILE A 79 6.05 12.45 2.97
CA ILE A 79 7.10 12.63 3.97
C ILE A 79 6.50 13.23 5.24
N GLY A 80 7.23 13.17 6.34
CA GLY A 80 6.89 13.90 7.57
C GLY A 80 6.37 13.02 8.70
N PHE A 81 6.14 13.68 9.83
CA PHE A 81 5.73 13.04 11.08
C PHE A 81 4.32 12.44 10.96
N GLY A 82 4.12 11.25 11.55
CA GLY A 82 2.85 10.54 11.53
C GLY A 82 2.70 9.52 10.40
N HIS A 83 3.62 9.50 9.44
CA HIS A 83 3.67 8.46 8.41
C HIS A 83 4.59 7.31 8.82
N GLN A 84 4.14 6.06 8.63
CA GLN A 84 4.95 4.85 8.89
C GLN A 84 6.02 4.59 7.82
N SER A 85 6.07 5.41 6.77
CA SER A 85 6.94 5.25 5.62
C SER A 85 7.10 6.57 4.88
N GLN A 86 8.22 6.74 4.19
CA GLN A 86 8.40 7.83 3.25
C GLN A 86 8.23 7.30 1.83
N VAL A 87 7.54 8.05 0.98
CA VAL A 87 7.26 7.68 -0.41
C VAL A 87 7.85 8.73 -1.31
N TRP A 88 8.69 8.29 -2.24
CA TRP A 88 9.38 9.16 -3.18
C TRP A 88 9.19 8.67 -4.61
N MET A 89 9.03 9.61 -5.52
CA MET A 89 9.24 9.34 -6.94
C MET A 89 10.75 9.27 -7.18
N ALA A 90 11.17 8.30 -8.00
CA ALA A 90 12.55 8.18 -8.44
C ALA A 90 12.62 7.90 -9.94
N GLN A 91 13.73 8.28 -10.56
CA GLN A 91 13.95 8.15 -11.99
C GLN A 91 15.31 7.54 -12.30
N SER A 92 15.37 6.80 -13.42
CA SER A 92 16.63 6.36 -14.00
C SER A 92 17.45 7.54 -14.54
N PRO A 93 18.79 7.44 -14.68
CA PRO A 93 19.63 8.52 -15.19
C PRO A 93 19.23 9.04 -16.58
N ASP A 94 18.65 8.18 -17.41
CA ASP A 94 18.16 8.54 -18.74
C ASP A 94 16.72 9.08 -18.72
N GLN A 95 16.10 9.21 -17.54
CA GLN A 95 14.75 9.70 -17.28
C GLN A 95 13.63 8.93 -18.03
N LYS A 96 13.94 7.74 -18.56
CA LYS A 96 12.97 6.95 -19.32
C LYS A 96 12.02 6.15 -18.43
N ALA A 97 12.44 5.86 -17.20
CA ALA A 97 11.65 5.11 -16.24
C ALA A 97 11.41 5.95 -14.99
N SER A 98 10.14 6.08 -14.61
CA SER A 98 9.73 6.63 -13.32
C SER A 98 9.15 5.52 -12.45
N LEU A 99 9.50 5.52 -11.18
CA LEU A 99 8.99 4.55 -10.22
C LEU A 99 8.73 5.22 -8.86
N VAL A 100 8.03 4.51 -8.00
CA VAL A 100 7.82 4.88 -6.61
C VAL A 100 8.71 4.03 -5.73
N LEU A 101 9.48 4.68 -4.86
CA LEU A 101 10.24 4.06 -3.78
C LEU A 101 9.55 4.37 -2.45
N LYS A 102 8.99 3.34 -1.83
CA LYS A 102 8.44 3.42 -0.47
C LYS A 102 9.48 2.89 0.51
N PHE A 103 9.99 3.79 1.34
CA PHE A 103 10.99 3.54 2.36
C PHE A 103 10.31 3.20 3.70
N ILE A 104 10.64 2.03 4.24
CA ILE A 104 10.38 1.65 5.62
C ILE A 104 11.69 1.82 6.39
N ILE A 105 11.78 2.90 7.17
CA ILE A 105 12.96 3.25 7.95
C ILE A 105 12.64 2.97 9.43
N PRO A 106 13.26 1.96 10.08
CA PRO A 106 12.91 1.56 11.45
C PRO A 106 12.88 2.72 12.46
N SER A 107 13.87 3.60 12.40
CA SER A 107 14.02 4.78 13.26
C SER A 107 12.95 5.84 13.00
N TYR A 108 12.28 5.83 11.85
CA TYR A 108 11.21 6.76 11.51
C TYR A 108 9.81 6.22 11.87
N MET A 109 9.70 4.90 12.11
CA MET A 109 8.47 4.28 12.59
C MET A 109 8.22 4.60 14.07
N GLU A 110 7.02 4.27 14.55
CA GLU A 110 6.70 4.36 15.97
C GLU A 110 7.59 3.38 16.77
N PRO A 111 8.35 3.85 17.77
CA PRO A 111 9.15 2.96 18.60
C PRO A 111 8.24 2.06 19.44
N PRO A 112 8.63 0.79 19.70
CA PRO A 112 7.83 -0.10 20.53
C PRO A 112 7.65 0.45 21.94
N SER A 113 6.47 0.24 22.55
CA SER A 113 6.28 0.50 23.98
C SER A 113 7.21 -0.38 24.81
N ILE A 114 7.75 0.13 25.92
CA ILE A 114 8.58 -0.68 26.84
C ILE A 114 7.79 -1.81 27.51
N HIS A 115 6.46 -1.74 27.46
CA HIS A 115 5.52 -2.76 27.94
C HIS A 115 4.98 -3.63 26.79
N LEU A 116 5.67 -3.66 25.64
CA LEU A 116 5.25 -4.46 24.50
C LEU A 116 5.48 -5.95 24.78
N GLU A 117 4.39 -6.66 25.08
CA GLU A 117 4.36 -8.10 25.23
C GLU A 117 4.37 -8.85 23.89
N ALA A 118 4.79 -10.12 23.92
CA ALA A 118 4.78 -10.98 22.73
C ALA A 118 3.38 -11.13 22.12
N ASN A 119 2.33 -11.13 22.95
CA ASN A 119 0.95 -11.18 22.48
C ASN A 119 0.55 -9.92 21.69
N HIS A 120 1.07 -8.75 22.03
CA HIS A 120 0.80 -7.52 21.28
C HIS A 120 1.38 -7.57 19.86
N VAL A 121 2.58 -8.14 19.70
CA VAL A 121 3.17 -8.39 18.37
C VAL A 121 2.33 -9.40 17.59
N ARG A 122 1.91 -10.50 18.25
CA ARG A 122 1.03 -11.52 17.67
C ARG A 122 -0.35 -11.00 17.28
N GLN A 123 -0.83 -9.93 17.92
CA GLN A 123 -2.08 -9.24 17.62
C GLN A 123 -1.91 -8.08 16.62
N GLY A 124 -0.68 -7.82 16.17
CA GLY A 124 -0.41 -6.75 15.21
C GLY A 124 -0.38 -5.35 15.77
N LEU A 125 -0.44 -5.20 17.10
CA LEU A 125 -0.34 -3.89 17.76
C LEU A 125 1.05 -3.26 17.58
N TYR A 126 2.05 -4.09 17.27
CA TYR A 126 3.36 -3.63 16.81
C TYR A 126 3.82 -4.51 15.65
N LEU A 127 4.12 -3.86 14.52
CA LEU A 127 4.63 -4.52 13.34
C LEU A 127 6.12 -4.21 13.18
N HIS A 128 6.96 -5.25 13.20
CA HIS A 128 8.37 -5.09 12.91
C HIS A 128 8.57 -4.55 11.48
N PRO A 129 9.54 -3.65 11.24
CA PRO A 129 9.79 -3.09 9.92
C PRO A 129 9.97 -4.14 8.81
N ALA A 130 10.75 -5.20 9.08
CA ALA A 130 10.95 -6.30 8.14
C ALA A 130 9.64 -7.03 7.80
N ASN A 131 8.81 -7.29 8.80
CA ASN A 131 7.50 -7.94 8.61
C ASN A 131 6.56 -7.05 7.79
N ALA A 132 6.61 -5.72 7.96
CA ALA A 132 5.80 -4.80 7.15
C ALA A 132 6.11 -4.90 5.66
N VAL A 133 7.40 -5.05 5.33
CA VAL A 133 7.90 -5.21 3.96
C VAL A 133 7.55 -6.59 3.42
N GLU A 134 7.74 -7.64 4.22
CA GLU A 134 7.38 -9.01 3.86
C GLU A 134 5.88 -9.15 3.56
N TYR A 135 5.01 -8.61 4.43
CA TYR A 135 3.56 -8.65 4.22
C TYR A 135 3.14 -7.86 2.98
N ALA A 136 3.74 -6.69 2.74
CA ALA A 136 3.46 -5.94 1.52
C ALA A 136 3.93 -6.72 0.27
N SER A 137 5.16 -7.22 0.26
CA SER A 137 5.71 -8.02 -0.85
C SER A 137 4.85 -9.25 -1.15
N ALA A 138 4.47 -9.99 -0.10
CA ALA A 138 3.62 -11.17 -0.21
C ALA A 138 2.20 -10.86 -0.70
N ALA A 139 1.68 -9.63 -0.55
CA ALA A 139 0.40 -9.24 -1.15
C ALA A 139 0.54 -9.11 -2.66
N TYR A 140 1.51 -8.31 -3.11
CA TYR A 140 1.74 -8.10 -4.53
C TYR A 140 2.08 -9.40 -5.27
N GLU A 141 2.86 -10.28 -4.65
CA GLU A 141 3.23 -11.59 -5.22
C GLU A 141 2.03 -12.55 -5.34
N LYS A 142 1.03 -12.45 -4.45
CA LYS A 142 -0.21 -13.26 -4.53
C LYS A 142 -1.25 -12.69 -5.51
N LEU A 143 -1.10 -11.44 -5.94
CA LEU A 143 -2.01 -10.73 -6.82
C LEU A 143 -1.40 -10.40 -8.20
N PRO A 144 -0.77 -11.37 -8.91
CA PRO A 144 -0.08 -11.09 -10.16
C PRO A 144 -1.01 -10.53 -11.23
N GLU A 145 -2.26 -11.00 -11.28
CA GLU A 145 -3.23 -10.65 -12.32
C GLU A 145 -3.83 -9.25 -12.17
N LEU A 146 -3.71 -8.65 -10.98
CA LEU A 146 -4.19 -7.29 -10.72
C LEU A 146 -3.10 -6.23 -10.95
N GLN A 147 -1.84 -6.62 -11.08
CA GLN A 147 -0.74 -5.68 -11.33
C GLN A 147 -0.83 -5.08 -12.72
N GLY A 148 -0.71 -3.76 -12.81
CA GLY A 148 -0.89 -2.98 -14.03
C GLY A 148 -2.35 -2.61 -14.31
N SER A 149 -3.33 -3.15 -13.58
CA SER A 149 -4.75 -2.77 -13.69
C SER A 149 -5.20 -2.05 -12.42
N SER A 150 -5.56 -2.80 -11.39
CA SER A 150 -6.06 -2.26 -10.12
C SER A 150 -4.97 -2.15 -9.04
N LEU A 151 -3.76 -2.64 -9.33
CA LEU A 151 -2.55 -2.51 -8.51
C LEU A 151 -1.43 -1.90 -9.36
N PRO A 152 -0.47 -1.17 -8.75
CA PRO A 152 0.79 -0.86 -9.41
C PRO A 152 1.56 -2.13 -9.79
N TYR A 153 2.37 -2.09 -10.84
CA TYR A 153 3.42 -3.10 -10.98
C TYR A 153 4.37 -3.06 -9.79
N PHE A 154 4.69 -4.23 -9.24
CA PHE A 154 5.61 -4.38 -8.12
C PHE A 154 6.95 -4.93 -8.64
N TYR A 155 8.02 -4.18 -8.40
CA TYR A 155 9.36 -4.50 -8.87
C TYR A 155 10.24 -5.15 -7.80
N GLY A 156 9.71 -5.35 -6.59
CA GLY A 156 10.37 -6.08 -5.51
C GLY A 156 10.64 -5.25 -4.26
N ALA A 157 11.14 -5.96 -3.26
CA ALA A 157 11.62 -5.40 -2.00
C ALA A 157 13.16 -5.43 -1.97
N HIS A 158 13.77 -4.40 -1.39
CA HIS A 158 15.22 -4.26 -1.27
C HIS A 158 15.63 -3.83 0.13
N ASP A 159 16.69 -4.45 0.64
CA ASP A 159 17.36 -4.01 1.87
C ASP A 159 18.50 -3.09 1.48
N ILE A 160 18.58 -1.91 2.11
CA ILE A 160 19.62 -0.93 1.83
C ILE A 160 20.24 -0.41 3.12
N LEU A 161 21.55 -0.12 3.08
CA LEU A 161 22.24 0.58 4.15
C LEU A 161 22.17 2.09 3.88
N MET A 162 21.49 2.82 4.76
CA MET A 162 21.35 4.26 4.67
C MET A 162 22.68 4.96 5.02
N PRO A 163 22.90 6.20 4.55
CA PRO A 163 24.11 6.97 4.85
C PRO A 163 24.44 7.13 6.35
N TRP A 164 23.42 7.11 7.21
CA TRP A 164 23.56 7.18 8.67
C TRP A 164 23.73 5.81 9.36
N GLY A 165 23.99 4.74 8.60
CA GLY A 165 24.31 3.41 9.13
C GLY A 165 23.10 2.55 9.54
N GLU A 166 21.88 2.96 9.20
CA GLU A 166 20.67 2.17 9.42
C GLU A 166 20.34 1.28 8.21
N THR A 167 19.90 0.04 8.45
CA THR A 167 19.24 -0.75 7.40
C THR A 167 17.80 -0.29 7.24
N ALA A 168 17.47 0.23 6.07
CA ALA A 168 16.10 0.53 5.66
C ALA A 168 15.65 -0.45 4.56
N TYR A 169 14.35 -0.49 4.34
CA TYR A 169 13.74 -1.33 3.33
C TYR A 169 13.05 -0.48 2.29
N ILE A 170 13.15 -0.86 1.03
CA ILE A 170 12.50 -0.21 -0.11
C ILE A 170 11.52 -1.18 -0.74
N LEU A 171 10.28 -0.74 -0.94
CA LEU A 171 9.36 -1.35 -1.90
C LEU A 171 9.38 -0.52 -3.18
N ALA A 172 9.79 -1.13 -4.29
CA ALA A 172 9.84 -0.48 -5.61
C ALA A 172 8.57 -0.82 -6.41
N MET A 173 7.87 0.20 -6.89
CA MET A 173 6.58 0.07 -7.57
C MET A 173 6.45 1.00 -8.77
N GLU A 174 5.50 0.72 -9.66
CA GLU A 174 5.07 1.61 -10.74
C GLU A 174 4.67 3.00 -10.20
N TYR A 175 5.07 4.05 -10.90
CA TYR A 175 4.52 5.37 -10.65
C TYR A 175 3.21 5.55 -11.40
N ILE A 176 2.13 5.76 -10.66
CA ILE A 176 0.80 6.07 -11.19
C ILE A 176 0.64 7.59 -11.22
N ALA A 177 0.49 8.14 -12.41
CA ALA A 177 0.15 9.54 -12.59
C ALA A 177 -1.35 9.73 -12.39
N GLY A 178 -1.71 10.64 -11.49
CA GLY A 178 -3.10 10.98 -11.23
C GLY A 178 -3.35 11.43 -9.80
N PRO A 179 -4.55 11.99 -9.53
CA PRO A 179 -4.96 12.35 -8.18
C PRO A 179 -5.26 11.10 -7.34
N SER A 180 -5.29 11.25 -6.02
CA SER A 180 -5.99 10.27 -5.19
C SER A 180 -7.51 10.40 -5.38
N LEU A 181 -8.28 9.37 -5.04
CA LEU A 181 -9.75 9.44 -5.09
C LEU A 181 -10.28 10.55 -4.19
N ALA A 182 -9.65 10.80 -3.04
CA ALA A 182 -10.01 11.90 -2.16
C ALA A 182 -9.84 13.27 -2.86
N ASP A 183 -8.70 13.49 -3.50
CA ASP A 183 -8.45 14.75 -4.24
C ASP A 183 -9.38 14.88 -5.45
N LEU A 184 -9.66 13.77 -6.15
CA LEU A 184 -10.64 13.75 -7.24
C LEU A 184 -12.04 14.15 -6.74
N GLN A 185 -12.45 13.63 -5.58
CA GLN A 185 -13.75 13.96 -4.97
C GLN A 185 -13.85 15.45 -4.68
N GLU A 186 -12.80 16.07 -4.12
CA GLU A 186 -12.74 17.53 -3.93
C GLU A 186 -12.90 18.28 -5.27
N VAL A 187 -12.23 17.82 -6.32
CA VAL A 187 -12.32 18.42 -7.66
C VAL A 187 -13.74 18.32 -8.24
N ILE A 188 -14.42 17.16 -8.14
CA ILE A 188 -15.78 17.01 -8.68
C ILE A 188 -16.85 17.69 -7.83
N GLU A 189 -16.57 18.01 -6.57
CA GLU A 189 -17.45 18.79 -5.69
C GLU A 189 -17.41 20.29 -6.03
N SER A 190 -16.38 20.76 -6.73
CA SER A 190 -16.32 22.14 -7.22
C SER A 190 -17.45 22.42 -8.22
N LYS A 191 -18.11 23.58 -8.07
CA LYS A 191 -19.28 23.98 -8.88
C LYS A 191 -18.97 24.03 -10.38
N ASP A 192 -17.75 24.48 -10.72
CA ASP A 192 -17.30 24.70 -12.09
C ASP A 192 -16.41 23.56 -12.61
N SER A 193 -16.45 22.40 -11.93
CA SER A 193 -15.65 21.25 -12.33
C SER A 193 -16.07 20.73 -13.69
N THR A 194 -15.09 20.63 -14.59
CA THR A 194 -15.22 20.05 -15.93
C THR A 194 -14.72 18.60 -15.98
N SER A 195 -14.41 18.02 -14.82
CA SER A 195 -13.95 16.64 -14.73
C SER A 195 -15.02 15.68 -15.28
N LYS A 196 -14.60 14.71 -16.09
CA LYS A 196 -15.48 13.64 -16.60
C LYS A 196 -16.13 12.82 -15.48
N TYR A 197 -15.50 12.79 -14.31
CA TYR A 197 -16.02 12.09 -13.13
C TYR A 197 -17.17 12.83 -12.45
N CYS A 198 -17.55 14.03 -12.93
CA CYS A 198 -18.85 14.63 -12.60
C CYS A 198 -20.01 13.85 -13.21
N ASP A 199 -19.77 13.04 -14.25
CA ASP A 199 -20.72 12.04 -14.72
C ASP A 199 -20.74 10.82 -13.78
N PHE A 200 -21.94 10.43 -13.36
CA PHE A 200 -22.12 9.32 -12.43
C PHE A 200 -21.78 7.96 -13.06
N GLY A 201 -22.03 7.77 -14.35
CA GLY A 201 -21.69 6.51 -15.02
C GLY A 201 -20.18 6.28 -15.02
N VAL A 202 -19.40 7.32 -15.29
CA VAL A 202 -17.93 7.27 -15.23
C VAL A 202 -17.43 7.05 -13.80
N TYR A 203 -17.96 7.79 -12.82
CA TYR A 203 -17.58 7.64 -11.40
C TYR A 203 -17.97 6.26 -10.83
N ARG A 204 -19.17 5.77 -11.13
CA ARG A 204 -19.61 4.41 -10.78
C ARG A 204 -18.70 3.35 -11.40
N GLY A 205 -18.26 3.54 -12.65
CA GLY A 205 -17.30 2.64 -13.28
C GLY A 205 -15.95 2.53 -12.54
N LEU A 206 -15.52 3.57 -11.81
CA LEU A 206 -14.39 3.45 -10.89
C LEU A 206 -14.75 2.60 -9.66
N TYR A 207 -15.92 2.81 -9.07
CA TYR A 207 -16.39 2.00 -7.94
C TYR A 207 -16.47 0.51 -8.30
N ASP A 208 -17.10 0.17 -9.42
CA ASP A 208 -17.28 -1.21 -9.88
C ASP A 208 -15.90 -1.91 -10.05
N LYS A 209 -14.92 -1.24 -10.68
CA LYS A 209 -13.56 -1.78 -10.85
C LYS A 209 -12.80 -1.94 -9.53
N ALA A 210 -12.98 -1.02 -8.58
CA ALA A 210 -12.34 -1.12 -7.27
C ALA A 210 -12.96 -2.27 -6.46
N LEU A 211 -14.27 -2.46 -6.56
CA LEU A 211 -15.01 -3.56 -5.95
C LEU A 211 -14.52 -4.91 -6.47
N ASP A 212 -14.43 -5.06 -7.79
CA ASP A 212 -13.91 -6.27 -8.44
C ASP A 212 -12.47 -6.59 -7.99
N ALA A 213 -11.63 -5.56 -7.84
CA ALA A 213 -10.26 -5.72 -7.38
C ALA A 213 -10.18 -6.23 -5.93
N VAL A 214 -11.01 -5.70 -5.04
CA VAL A 214 -11.06 -6.11 -3.64
C VAL A 214 -11.59 -7.55 -3.52
N PHE A 215 -12.66 -7.89 -4.25
CA PHE A 215 -13.14 -9.28 -4.29
C PHE A 215 -12.09 -10.26 -4.83
N ALA A 216 -11.42 -9.90 -5.93
CA ALA A 216 -10.36 -10.73 -6.49
C ALA A 216 -9.18 -10.91 -5.51
N ALA A 217 -8.87 -9.89 -4.71
CA ALA A 217 -7.85 -9.97 -3.68
C ALA A 217 -8.28 -10.88 -2.51
N HIS A 218 -9.51 -10.71 -2.01
CA HIS A 218 -10.07 -11.54 -0.94
C HIS A 218 -10.15 -13.02 -1.35
N ALA A 219 -10.46 -13.32 -2.61
CA ALA A 219 -10.44 -14.68 -3.15
C ALA A 219 -9.03 -15.33 -3.17
N ARG A 220 -7.96 -14.55 -2.94
CA ARG A 220 -6.57 -15.00 -2.82
C ARG A 220 -6.04 -14.88 -1.38
N ASP A 221 -6.93 -14.71 -0.40
CA ASP A 221 -6.61 -14.42 1.00
C ASP A 221 -5.66 -13.22 1.16
N VAL A 222 -5.90 -12.16 0.38
CA VAL A 222 -5.18 -10.89 0.48
C VAL A 222 -6.17 -9.79 0.82
N TYR A 223 -5.84 -9.02 1.85
CA TYR A 223 -6.69 -7.95 2.38
C TYR A 223 -5.94 -6.61 2.25
N HIS A 224 -6.68 -5.52 2.14
CA HIS A 224 -6.09 -4.20 1.99
C HIS A 224 -5.86 -3.51 3.35
N ILE A 225 -6.81 -3.64 4.28
CA ILE A 225 -6.75 -3.16 5.69
C ILE A 225 -6.82 -1.63 5.88
N ASP A 226 -6.27 -0.85 4.95
CA ASP A 226 -6.30 0.62 4.97
C ASP A 226 -6.96 1.20 3.72
N ILE A 227 -8.17 0.74 3.37
CA ILE A 227 -8.93 1.33 2.27
C ILE A 227 -9.44 2.70 2.68
N ARG A 228 -9.00 3.72 1.94
CA ARG A 228 -9.39 5.12 2.09
C ARG A 228 -9.06 5.88 0.81
N GLY A 229 -9.71 7.02 0.57
CA GLY A 229 -9.57 7.76 -0.69
C GLY A 229 -8.14 8.14 -1.05
N ARG A 230 -7.27 8.36 -0.05
CA ARG A 230 -5.83 8.64 -0.23
C ARG A 230 -4.99 7.45 -0.71
N ASN A 231 -5.47 6.21 -0.49
CA ASN A 231 -4.80 4.98 -0.89
C ASN A 231 -5.41 4.38 -2.17
N ILE A 232 -6.23 5.16 -2.88
CA ILE A 232 -6.78 4.81 -4.20
C ILE A 232 -6.35 5.91 -5.15
N LEU A 233 -5.41 5.62 -6.05
CA LEU A 233 -4.98 6.55 -7.10
C LEU A 233 -5.87 6.39 -8.33
N ILE A 234 -6.16 7.48 -9.02
CA ILE A 234 -6.99 7.44 -10.23
C ILE A 234 -6.10 7.63 -11.44
N ASP A 235 -5.89 6.54 -12.19
CA ASP A 235 -5.32 6.62 -13.53
C ASP A 235 -6.40 7.15 -14.47
N GLU A 236 -6.38 8.47 -14.66
CA GLU A 236 -7.36 9.17 -15.47
C GLU A 236 -7.28 8.80 -16.95
N GLU A 237 -6.11 8.41 -17.45
CA GLU A 237 -5.92 8.03 -18.86
C GLU A 237 -6.70 6.75 -19.18
N HIS A 238 -6.61 5.75 -18.31
CA HIS A 238 -7.25 4.44 -18.52
C HIS A 238 -8.57 4.26 -17.75
N ASN A 239 -8.98 5.25 -16.95
CA ASN A 239 -10.14 5.20 -16.05
C ASN A 239 -10.07 4.02 -15.07
N LEU A 240 -8.94 3.88 -14.38
CA LEU A 240 -8.70 2.78 -13.44
C LEU A 240 -8.52 3.32 -12.02
N PRO A 241 -9.21 2.74 -11.02
CA PRO A 241 -8.82 2.89 -9.62
C PRO A 241 -7.63 1.97 -9.33
N VAL A 242 -6.52 2.54 -8.87
CA VAL A 242 -5.31 1.81 -8.50
C VAL A 242 -5.16 1.84 -6.99
N LEU A 243 -5.45 0.72 -6.34
CA LEU A 243 -5.33 0.55 -4.90
C LEU A 243 -3.86 0.32 -4.55
N ILE A 244 -3.34 1.08 -3.59
CA ILE A 244 -1.96 1.03 -3.13
C ILE A 244 -1.89 0.63 -1.65
N ASP A 245 -0.70 0.33 -1.15
CA ASP A 245 -0.49 0.00 0.27
C ASP A 245 -1.13 -1.31 0.76
N TRP A 246 -1.31 -2.27 -0.16
CA TRP A 246 -1.71 -3.64 0.17
C TRP A 246 -0.79 -4.31 1.20
N ARG A 247 -1.39 -5.11 2.09
CA ARG A 247 -0.67 -5.89 3.10
C ARG A 247 -1.25 -7.29 3.16
N ASN A 248 -0.44 -8.30 2.89
CA ASN A 248 -0.85 -9.67 3.08
C ASN A 248 -0.61 -10.05 4.52
N VAL A 249 -1.65 -9.87 5.31
CA VAL A 249 -1.50 -10.08 6.73
C VAL A 249 -1.85 -11.52 7.04
N THR A 250 -0.99 -12.41 6.51
CA THR A 250 -0.86 -13.80 6.94
C THR A 250 -0.41 -13.79 8.39
N VAL A 251 -1.33 -13.63 9.32
CA VAL A 251 -0.92 -13.59 10.71
C VAL A 251 -1.72 -14.55 11.55
N GLN A 252 -0.91 -15.30 12.27
CA GLN A 252 -1.08 -15.95 13.55
C GLN A 252 -2.08 -15.32 14.54
N TRP A 253 -2.70 -14.16 14.28
CA TRP A 253 -3.76 -13.60 15.11
C TRP A 253 -5.11 -14.29 14.91
N VAL A 254 -5.31 -15.04 13.82
CA VAL A 254 -6.52 -15.86 13.65
C VAL A 254 -6.27 -17.36 13.69
N THR A 255 -5.04 -17.79 13.95
CA THR A 255 -4.92 -19.13 14.53
C THR A 255 -5.56 -19.02 15.89
N GLY A 256 -6.74 -19.63 16.05
CA GLY A 256 -7.35 -19.83 17.35
C GLY A 256 -6.38 -20.54 18.30
N PRO A 257 -6.80 -20.86 19.53
CA PRO A 257 -6.01 -21.72 20.41
C PRO A 257 -5.43 -22.90 19.62
N PRO A 258 -4.18 -23.31 19.85
CA PRO A 258 -3.56 -24.41 19.10
C PRO A 258 -4.51 -25.61 19.00
N GLY A 259 -4.84 -26.03 17.78
CA GLY A 259 -5.77 -27.13 17.51
C GLY A 259 -7.22 -26.74 17.21
N VAL A 260 -7.58 -25.45 17.24
CA VAL A 260 -8.90 -24.96 16.82
C VAL A 260 -8.81 -24.39 15.40
N GLU A 261 -9.45 -25.06 14.45
CA GLU A 261 -9.67 -24.53 13.11
C GLU A 261 -10.71 -23.41 13.17
N VAL A 262 -10.31 -22.20 12.80
CA VAL A 262 -11.23 -21.06 12.71
C VAL A 262 -11.76 -21.02 11.28
N THR A 263 -13.04 -21.35 11.10
CA THR A 263 -13.70 -21.25 9.80
C THR A 263 -13.78 -19.78 9.38
N LYS A 264 -13.19 -19.43 8.22
CA LYS A 264 -13.08 -18.06 7.69
C LYS A 264 -12.41 -17.07 8.66
N PRO A 265 -11.11 -17.24 8.94
CA PRO A 265 -10.41 -16.39 9.91
C PRO A 265 -10.48 -14.89 9.57
N PHE A 266 -10.62 -14.56 8.30
CA PHE A 266 -10.53 -13.18 7.82
C PHE A 266 -11.87 -12.55 7.46
N LEU A 267 -13.00 -13.18 7.81
CA LEU A 267 -14.32 -12.63 7.50
C LEU A 267 -14.50 -11.20 8.04
N MET A 268 -13.99 -10.93 9.24
CA MET A 268 -14.01 -9.58 9.81
C MET A 268 -13.20 -8.58 8.96
N GLN A 269 -12.05 -8.98 8.44
CA GLN A 269 -11.21 -8.11 7.62
C GLN A 269 -11.81 -7.88 6.24
N GLU A 270 -12.39 -8.92 5.65
CA GLU A 270 -13.17 -8.83 4.42
C GLU A 270 -14.32 -7.83 4.56
N CYS A 271 -15.15 -7.98 5.60
CA CYS A 271 -16.23 -7.04 5.89
C CYS A 271 -15.71 -5.60 6.07
N GLN A 272 -14.61 -5.42 6.79
CA GLN A 272 -14.00 -4.10 7.01
C GLN A 272 -13.51 -3.47 5.71
N ASP A 273 -12.80 -4.20 4.86
CA ASP A 273 -12.34 -3.70 3.56
C ASP A 273 -13.53 -3.27 2.69
N MET A 274 -14.57 -4.11 2.61
CA MET A 274 -15.78 -3.83 1.82
C MET A 274 -16.54 -2.60 2.32
N GLN A 275 -16.75 -2.51 3.64
CA GLN A 275 -17.35 -1.32 4.27
C GLN A 275 -16.54 -0.06 3.99
N LYS A 276 -15.22 -0.12 4.18
CA LYS A 276 -14.33 1.02 3.95
C LYS A 276 -14.30 1.45 2.49
N LEU A 277 -14.33 0.50 1.55
CA LEU A 277 -14.44 0.80 0.12
C LEU A 277 -15.74 1.54 -0.18
N MET A 278 -16.89 1.02 0.28
CA MET A 278 -18.19 1.66 0.08
C MET A 278 -18.21 3.07 0.65
N PHE A 279 -17.84 3.24 1.92
CA PHE A 279 -17.81 4.56 2.56
C PHE A 279 -16.88 5.54 1.83
N THR A 280 -15.70 5.08 1.43
CA THR A 280 -14.75 5.91 0.68
C THR A 280 -15.35 6.45 -0.61
N PHE A 281 -16.10 5.65 -1.37
CA PHE A 281 -16.76 6.13 -2.60
C PHE A 281 -18.03 6.94 -2.32
N PHE A 282 -18.74 6.64 -1.22
CA PHE A 282 -19.88 7.40 -0.74
C PHE A 282 -19.50 8.80 -0.24
N ASP A 283 -18.24 9.05 0.12
CA ASP A 283 -17.79 10.38 0.58
C ASP A 283 -17.96 11.48 -0.48
N SER A 284 -18.13 11.14 -1.76
CA SER A 284 -18.50 12.11 -2.81
C SER A 284 -19.91 12.67 -2.57
N LYS A 285 -20.03 13.92 -2.12
CA LYS A 285 -21.35 14.57 -1.92
C LYS A 285 -22.19 14.61 -3.19
N ARG A 286 -21.54 14.74 -4.34
CA ARG A 286 -22.19 14.80 -5.66
C ARG A 286 -22.87 13.49 -6.04
N HIS A 287 -22.25 12.36 -5.68
CA HIS A 287 -22.67 11.04 -6.16
C HIS A 287 -23.23 10.13 -5.06
N ASN A 288 -23.10 10.49 -3.79
CA ASN A 288 -23.48 9.68 -2.63
C ASN A 288 -24.86 9.03 -2.77
N GLU A 289 -25.92 9.84 -2.91
CA GLU A 289 -27.31 9.34 -2.94
C GLU A 289 -27.53 8.35 -4.10
N ARG A 290 -26.94 8.65 -5.26
CA ARG A 290 -27.05 7.81 -6.46
C ARG A 290 -26.28 6.51 -6.28
N LEU A 291 -25.09 6.55 -5.66
CA LEU A 291 -24.27 5.37 -5.44
C LEU A 291 -24.88 4.48 -4.35
N VAL A 292 -25.42 5.04 -3.26
CA VAL A 292 -26.17 4.28 -2.24
C VAL A 292 -27.38 3.59 -2.87
N LYS A 293 -28.15 4.30 -3.71
CA LYS A 293 -29.28 3.70 -4.43
C LYS A 293 -28.82 2.59 -5.39
N TYR A 294 -27.72 2.80 -6.10
CA TYR A 294 -27.14 1.80 -6.99
C TYR A 294 -26.75 0.54 -6.23
N VAL A 295 -25.99 0.65 -5.13
CA VAL A 295 -25.55 -0.51 -4.34
C VAL A 295 -26.75 -1.27 -3.77
N LYS A 296 -27.77 -0.57 -3.22
CA LYS A 296 -28.98 -1.22 -2.70
C LYS A 296 -29.78 -1.98 -3.76
N ASN A 297 -29.92 -1.41 -4.95
CA ASN A 297 -30.83 -1.93 -5.97
C ASN A 297 -30.16 -2.96 -6.89
N GLU A 298 -28.91 -2.70 -7.26
CA GLU A 298 -28.19 -3.49 -8.28
C GLU A 298 -27.17 -4.45 -7.66
N LEU A 299 -26.73 -4.20 -6.42
CA LEU A 299 -25.77 -5.04 -5.69
C LEU A 299 -26.32 -5.44 -4.29
N PRO A 300 -27.54 -5.99 -4.19
CA PRO A 300 -28.18 -6.25 -2.90
C PRO A 300 -27.37 -7.20 -2.01
N HIS A 301 -26.65 -8.16 -2.61
CA HIS A 301 -25.76 -9.07 -1.86
C HIS A 301 -24.63 -8.33 -1.15
N VAL A 302 -24.00 -7.34 -1.80
CA VAL A 302 -22.95 -6.50 -1.17
C VAL A 302 -23.55 -5.67 -0.04
N TRP A 303 -24.76 -5.12 -0.25
CA TRP A 303 -25.42 -4.33 0.76
C TRP A 303 -25.80 -5.16 2.00
N GLU A 304 -26.44 -6.31 1.80
CA GLU A 304 -26.89 -7.18 2.89
C GLU A 304 -25.73 -7.82 3.64
N GLU A 305 -24.66 -8.22 2.95
CA GLU A 305 -23.53 -8.88 3.61
C GLU A 305 -22.65 -7.92 4.42
N TYR A 306 -22.52 -6.67 3.96
CA TYR A 306 -21.51 -5.76 4.49
C TYR A 306 -22.06 -4.47 5.12
N MET A 307 -23.34 -4.11 4.95
CA MET A 307 -23.90 -2.85 5.48
C MET A 307 -24.96 -3.02 6.57
N THR A 308 -25.38 -4.24 6.90
CA THR A 308 -26.35 -4.53 7.99
C THR A 308 -25.66 -5.14 9.20
#